data_AF-Q1IJF1-F1
#
_entry.id   AF-Q1IJF1-F1
#
_cell.length_a   1.000
_cell.length_b   1.000
_cell.length_c   1.000
_cell.angle_alpha   90.00
_cell.angle_beta   90.00
_cell.angle_gamma   90.00
#
_symmetry.space_group_name_H-M   'P 1'
#
loop_
_entity.id
_entity.type
_entity.pdbx_description
1 polymer ?
#
loop_
_entity_poly.entity_id
_entity_poly.type
_entity_poly.pdbx_seq_one_letter_code
_entity_poly.pdbx_strand_id
1 'polypeptide(L)'
;MRSRIFLTAFLLITSLLCFAYVGDGKWLSHVPDKDRGRANPFATSPDAVRAGEKLFQEHCAECHGKEGAGQHGKPALVSARVRRASDGELQWLLRNGSLWNGMPSWSSLPEQQRWQIVTYLRELQRQHPASDVAWLTY
;
A
#
# COMPACT_ATOMS: atom_id res chain seq x y z
N MET A 1 -11.77 -41.19 39.13
CA MET A 1 -12.23 -40.78 37.79
C MET A 1 -11.51 -39.50 37.41
N ARG A 2 -10.41 -39.66 36.68
CA ARG A 2 -9.41 -38.65 36.34
C ARG A 2 -9.66 -38.17 34.91
N SER A 3 -9.51 -36.86 34.71
CA SER A 3 -9.02 -36.25 33.46
C SER A 3 -9.78 -36.56 32.17
N ARG A 4 -10.94 -35.93 31.98
CA ARG A 4 -11.52 -35.72 30.63
C ARG A 4 -12.00 -34.29 30.35
N ILE A 5 -12.08 -33.44 31.39
CA ILE A 5 -12.59 -32.06 31.26
C ILE A 5 -11.46 -31.09 30.83
N PHE A 6 -10.19 -31.44 31.02
CA PHE A 6 -9.06 -30.56 30.68
C PHE A 6 -8.61 -30.65 29.21
N LEU A 7 -9.03 -31.67 28.45
CA LEU A 7 -8.61 -31.80 27.03
C LEU A 7 -9.49 -31.03 26.04
N THR A 8 -10.71 -30.65 26.40
CA THR A 8 -11.59 -29.88 25.50
C THR A 8 -11.38 -28.37 25.59
N ALA A 9 -10.77 -27.87 26.67
CA ALA A 9 -10.48 -26.45 26.86
C ALA A 9 -9.22 -25.96 26.12
N PHE A 10 -8.33 -26.86 25.70
CA PHE A 10 -7.09 -26.49 25.01
C PHE A 10 -7.26 -26.33 23.48
N LEU A 11 -8.26 -26.99 22.89
CA LEU A 11 -8.50 -26.98 21.44
C LEU A 11 -9.48 -25.89 20.95
N LEU A 12 -10.09 -25.12 21.86
CA LEU A 12 -10.92 -23.96 21.50
C LEU A 12 -10.22 -22.61 21.69
N ILE A 13 -9.01 -22.59 22.27
CA ILE A 13 -8.20 -21.36 22.41
C ILE A 13 -7.33 -21.12 21.17
N THR A 14 -7.04 -22.15 20.37
CA THR A 14 -6.33 -22.00 19.09
C THR A 14 -7.20 -21.39 17.99
N SER A 15 -8.52 -21.29 18.18
CA SER A 15 -9.48 -20.73 17.21
C SER A 15 -9.56 -19.20 17.19
N LEU A 16 -8.84 -18.48 18.06
CA LEU A 16 -8.83 -17.00 18.11
C LEU A 16 -7.46 -16.39 17.77
N LEU A 17 -6.50 -17.22 17.34
CA LEU A 17 -5.17 -16.81 16.91
C LEU A 17 -4.93 -17.14 15.43
N CYS A 18 -5.97 -17.13 14.60
CA CYS A 18 -5.80 -16.64 13.23
C CYS A 18 -5.59 -15.12 13.32
N PHE A 19 -4.41 -14.78 13.85
CA PHE A 19 -3.78 -13.49 13.70
C PHE A 19 -3.95 -13.13 12.24
N ALA A 20 -4.77 -12.11 12.00
CA ALA A 20 -4.76 -11.39 10.76
C ALA A 20 -3.28 -11.11 10.47
N TYR A 21 -2.72 -11.79 9.47
CA TYR A 21 -1.46 -11.43 8.87
C TYR A 21 -1.75 -10.13 8.11
N VAL A 22 -2.00 -9.05 8.87
CA VAL A 22 -2.15 -7.70 8.38
C VAL A 22 -0.76 -7.35 7.91
N GLY A 23 -0.41 -7.72 6.67
CA GLY A 23 0.91 -7.47 6.06
C GLY A 23 1.49 -6.18 6.58
N ASP A 24 2.46 -6.33 7.48
CA ASP A 24 2.76 -5.29 8.45
C ASP A 24 3.23 -4.05 7.69
N GLY A 25 2.79 -2.87 8.11
CA GLY A 25 3.29 -1.60 7.60
C GLY A 25 4.78 -1.37 7.89
N LYS A 26 5.61 -2.40 7.99
CA LYS A 26 7.06 -2.38 8.19
C LYS A 26 7.81 -1.51 7.19
N TRP A 27 7.23 -1.20 6.03
CA TRP A 27 7.86 -0.23 5.12
C TRP A 27 7.82 1.20 5.70
N LEU A 28 6.79 1.55 6.48
CA LEU A 28 6.66 2.86 7.15
C LEU A 28 7.66 3.05 8.30
N SER A 29 8.07 1.96 8.96
CA SER A 29 9.01 2.04 10.09
C SER A 29 10.39 2.55 9.68
N HIS A 30 10.73 2.51 8.39
CA HIS A 30 12.02 2.94 7.86
C HIS A 30 12.01 4.36 7.29
N VAL A 31 10.84 5.02 7.21
CA VAL A 31 10.75 6.39 6.69
C VAL A 31 11.26 7.38 7.75
N PRO A 32 12.30 8.18 7.45
CA PRO A 32 12.77 9.22 8.36
C PRO A 32 11.70 10.30 8.60
N ASP A 33 11.65 10.90 9.80
CA ASP A 33 10.65 11.91 10.15
C ASP A 33 10.63 13.10 9.19
N LYS A 34 11.81 13.53 8.71
CA LYS A 34 11.95 14.59 7.70
C LYS A 34 11.22 14.28 6.40
N ASP A 35 11.07 13.01 6.04
CA ASP A 35 10.39 12.59 4.81
C ASP A 35 8.89 12.41 5.06
N ARG A 36 8.48 11.97 6.25
CA ARG A 36 7.05 11.78 6.63
C ARG A 36 6.23 13.07 6.50
N GLY A 37 6.82 14.21 6.89
CA GLY A 37 6.15 15.52 6.88
C GLY A 37 6.15 16.25 5.53
N ARG A 38 6.70 15.66 4.47
CA ARG A 38 6.80 16.33 3.16
C ARG A 38 5.44 16.36 2.50
N ALA A 39 4.94 17.57 2.24
CA ALA A 39 3.73 17.78 1.47
C ALA A 39 4.01 17.59 -0.03
N ASN A 40 3.05 17.03 -0.76
CA ASN A 40 3.11 16.93 -2.21
C ASN A 40 2.81 18.31 -2.83
N PRO A 41 3.77 18.93 -3.53
CA PRO A 41 3.58 20.26 -4.12
C PRO A 41 2.62 20.26 -5.33
N PHE A 42 2.19 19.08 -5.81
CA PHE A 42 1.31 18.92 -6.97
C PHE A 42 -0.06 18.32 -6.62
N ALA A 43 -0.41 18.21 -5.33
CA ALA A 43 -1.58 17.46 -4.86
C ALA A 43 -2.92 17.85 -5.53
N THR A 44 -3.07 19.10 -5.96
CA THR A 44 -4.29 19.64 -6.58
C THR A 44 -4.13 19.93 -8.07
N SER A 45 -3.04 19.49 -8.71
CA SER A 45 -2.76 19.79 -10.11
C SER A 45 -3.35 18.73 -11.06
N PRO A 46 -4.30 19.09 -11.94
CA PRO A 46 -4.82 18.16 -12.94
C PRO A 46 -3.75 17.69 -13.93
N ASP A 47 -2.77 18.55 -14.22
CA ASP A 47 -1.65 18.21 -15.10
C ASP A 47 -0.75 17.16 -14.47
N ALA A 48 -0.53 17.25 -13.15
CA ALA A 48 0.21 16.25 -12.42
C ALA A 48 -0.54 14.91 -12.32
N VAL A 49 -1.88 14.93 -12.24
CA VAL A 49 -2.70 13.72 -12.34
C VAL A 49 -2.48 13.03 -13.69
N ARG A 50 -2.61 13.75 -14.81
CA ARG A 50 -2.43 13.17 -16.17
C ARG A 50 -1.01 12.66 -16.39
N ALA A 51 0.00 13.40 -15.94
CA ALA A 51 1.39 12.95 -16.04
C ALA A 51 1.64 11.72 -15.15
N GLY A 52 1.10 11.72 -13.93
CA GLY A 52 1.20 10.62 -12.98
C GLY A 52 0.52 9.35 -13.45
N GLU A 53 -0.62 9.47 -14.15
CA GLU A 53 -1.32 8.34 -14.77
C GLU A 53 -0.43 7.63 -15.77
N LYS A 54 0.17 8.37 -16.72
CA LYS A 54 1.08 7.79 -17.72
C LYS A 54 2.25 7.06 -17.05
N LEU A 55 2.89 7.70 -16.07
CA LEU A 55 3.99 7.10 -15.31
C LEU A 55 3.56 5.85 -14.54
N PHE A 56 2.36 5.86 -13.95
CA PHE A 56 1.82 4.72 -13.23
C PHE A 56 1.56 3.53 -14.17
N GLN A 57 1.00 3.77 -15.35
CA GLN A 57 0.78 2.73 -16.34
C GLN A 57 2.10 2.13 -16.85
N GLU A 58 3.14 2.96 -17.00
CA GLU A 58 4.47 2.54 -17.46
C GLU A 58 5.27 1.77 -16.41
N HIS A 59 5.11 2.09 -15.13
CA HIS A 59 6.03 1.61 -14.08
C HIS A 59 5.37 0.80 -12.96
N CYS A 60 4.07 0.97 -12.72
CA CYS A 60 3.40 0.45 -11.53
C CYS A 60 2.32 -0.59 -11.87
N ALA A 61 1.58 -0.38 -12.96
CA ALA A 61 0.38 -1.15 -13.30
C ALA A 61 0.66 -2.63 -13.56
N GLU A 62 1.83 -3.00 -14.07
CA GLU A 62 2.19 -4.42 -14.31
C GLU A 62 2.17 -5.25 -13.01
N CYS A 63 2.55 -4.63 -11.89
CA CYS A 63 2.54 -5.30 -10.59
C CYS A 63 1.28 -5.00 -9.78
N HIS A 64 0.79 -3.76 -9.82
CA HIS A 64 -0.31 -3.31 -8.95
C HIS A 64 -1.68 -3.28 -9.62
N GLY A 65 -1.77 -3.68 -10.90
CA GLY A 65 -2.98 -3.58 -11.71
C GLY A 65 -3.25 -2.16 -12.17
N LYS A 66 -3.95 -2.02 -13.31
CA LYS A 66 -4.26 -0.69 -13.90
C LYS A 66 -5.09 0.20 -12.97
N GLU A 67 -5.95 -0.41 -12.18
CA GLU A 67 -6.81 0.25 -11.19
C GLU A 67 -6.21 0.24 -9.77
N GLY A 68 -4.96 -0.22 -9.61
CA GLY A 68 -4.30 -0.28 -8.30
C GLY A 68 -4.90 -1.32 -7.34
N ALA A 69 -5.72 -2.26 -7.84
CA ALA A 69 -6.35 -3.32 -7.05
C ALA A 69 -5.37 -4.40 -6.55
N GLY A 70 -4.13 -4.41 -7.04
CA GLY A 70 -3.14 -5.46 -6.78
C GLY A 70 -3.37 -6.67 -7.67
N GLN A 71 -2.29 -7.35 -8.06
CA GLN A 71 -2.34 -8.60 -8.82
C GLN A 71 -1.12 -9.47 -8.53
N HIS A 72 -1.21 -10.77 -8.78
CA HIS A 72 -0.09 -11.72 -8.62
C HIS A 72 0.60 -11.65 -7.24
N GLY A 73 -0.19 -11.50 -6.18
CA GLY A 73 0.32 -11.40 -4.80
C GLY A 73 0.97 -10.05 -4.43
N LYS A 74 0.92 -9.05 -5.32
CA LYS A 74 1.35 -7.68 -5.04
C LYS A 74 0.22 -6.87 -4.39
N PRO A 75 0.56 -5.90 -3.52
CA PRO A 75 -0.46 -5.23 -2.70
C PRO A 75 -1.37 -4.32 -3.52
N ALA A 76 -2.63 -4.26 -3.09
CA ALA A 76 -3.60 -3.27 -3.55
C ALA A 76 -3.21 -1.86 -3.06
N LEU A 77 -2.95 -0.96 -4.00
CA LEU A 77 -2.62 0.44 -3.75
C LEU A 77 -3.85 1.28 -3.35
N VAL A 78 -5.05 0.78 -3.67
CA VAL A 78 -6.33 1.35 -3.21
C VAL A 78 -6.74 0.85 -1.82
N SER A 79 -5.93 0.04 -1.13
CA SER A 79 -6.23 -0.45 0.22
C SER A 79 -6.16 0.63 1.30
N ALA A 80 -6.89 0.43 2.39
CA ALA A 80 -6.86 1.31 3.57
C ALA A 80 -5.46 1.46 4.19
N ARG A 81 -4.60 0.43 4.05
CA ARG A 81 -3.21 0.49 4.51
C ARG A 81 -2.42 1.54 3.73
N VAL A 82 -2.47 1.50 2.40
CA VAL A 82 -1.72 2.44 1.54
C VAL A 82 -2.31 3.85 1.62
N ARG A 83 -3.63 3.98 1.74
CA ARG A 83 -4.31 5.28 1.93
C ARG A 83 -3.81 6.04 3.15
N ARG A 84 -3.58 5.33 4.26
CA ARG A 84 -3.13 5.91 5.53
C ARG A 84 -1.70 6.44 5.52
N ALA A 85 -0.88 5.99 4.57
CA ALA A 85 0.46 6.57 4.41
C ALA A 85 0.36 8.03 4.02
N SER A 86 1.26 8.88 4.49
CA SER A 86 1.38 10.26 4.03
C SER A 86 1.94 10.32 2.61
N ASP A 87 1.74 11.45 1.94
CA ASP A 87 2.32 11.68 0.61
C ASP A 87 3.86 11.60 0.65
N GLY A 88 4.48 12.13 1.70
CA GLY A 88 5.91 12.04 1.92
C GLY A 88 6.43 10.62 2.13
N GLU A 89 5.67 9.76 2.83
CA GLU A 89 5.98 8.35 2.99
C GLU A 89 5.91 7.60 1.66
N LEU A 90 4.89 7.86 0.84
CA LEU A 90 4.77 7.28 -0.50
C LEU A 90 5.89 7.74 -1.42
N GLN A 91 6.25 9.03 -1.37
CA GLN A 91 7.36 9.55 -2.16
C GLN A 91 8.67 8.87 -1.76
N TRP A 92 8.93 8.75 -0.46
CA TRP A 92 10.10 8.08 0.06
C TRP A 92 10.12 6.63 -0.40
N LEU A 93 9.00 5.92 -0.34
CA LEU A 93 8.90 4.55 -0.81
C LEU A 93 9.19 4.44 -2.31
N LEU A 94 8.69 5.36 -3.14
CA LEU A 94 9.02 5.38 -4.56
C LEU A 94 10.52 5.61 -4.80
N ARG A 95 11.16 6.50 -4.03
CA ARG A 95 12.61 6.76 -4.14
C ARG A 95 13.45 5.55 -3.74
N ASN A 96 13.07 4.81 -2.70
CA ASN A 96 13.91 3.78 -2.11
C ASN A 96 13.52 2.35 -2.52
N GLY A 97 12.28 2.16 -2.96
CA GLY A 97 11.68 0.85 -3.19
C GLY A 97 11.41 0.08 -1.90
N SER A 98 10.83 -1.10 -2.06
CA SER A 98 10.79 -2.14 -1.02
C SER A 98 11.54 -3.35 -1.55
N LEU A 99 12.87 -3.19 -1.65
CA LEU A 99 13.73 -4.11 -2.41
C LEU A 99 13.62 -5.56 -1.93
N TRP A 100 13.59 -5.75 -0.60
CA TRP A 100 13.40 -7.07 0.03
C TRP A 100 12.03 -7.70 -0.27
N ASN A 101 11.02 -6.89 -0.55
CA ASN A 101 9.67 -7.34 -0.92
C ASN A 101 9.43 -7.30 -2.43
N GLY A 102 10.47 -7.07 -3.23
CA GLY A 102 10.43 -7.07 -4.69
C GLY A 102 9.79 -5.83 -5.33
N MET A 103 9.59 -4.73 -4.59
CA MET A 103 9.23 -3.45 -5.19
C MET A 103 10.53 -2.69 -5.55
N PRO A 104 10.77 -2.37 -6.83
CA PRO A 104 11.98 -1.68 -7.25
C PRO A 104 12.05 -0.24 -6.71
N SER A 105 13.25 0.33 -6.76
CA SER A 105 13.46 1.76 -6.53
C SER A 105 13.23 2.54 -7.82
N TRP A 106 12.61 3.71 -7.69
CA TRP A 106 12.39 4.69 -8.77
C TRP A 106 13.21 5.96 -8.57
N SER A 107 14.41 5.84 -7.99
CA SER A 107 15.35 6.95 -7.80
C SER A 107 15.81 7.57 -9.13
N SER A 108 15.80 6.80 -10.22
CA SER A 108 16.13 7.25 -11.58
C SER A 108 15.09 8.22 -12.16
N LEU A 109 13.83 8.14 -11.72
CA LEU A 109 12.83 9.13 -12.10
C LEU A 109 13.16 10.48 -11.42
N PRO A 110 13.02 11.62 -12.13
CA PRO A 110 13.04 12.93 -11.49
C PRO A 110 12.05 13.01 -10.33
N GLU A 111 12.38 13.80 -9.31
CA GLU A 111 11.55 13.90 -8.12
C GLU A 111 10.11 14.34 -8.42
N GLN A 112 9.97 15.31 -9.34
CA GLN A 112 8.68 15.76 -9.83
C GLN A 112 7.82 14.60 -10.36
N GLN A 113 8.41 13.67 -11.11
CA GLN A 113 7.70 12.53 -11.66
C GLN A 113 7.20 11.58 -10.56
N ARG A 114 8.02 11.35 -9.52
CA ARG A 114 7.55 10.59 -8.34
C ARG A 114 6.38 11.28 -7.64
N TRP A 115 6.39 12.60 -7.50
CA TRP A 115 5.26 13.33 -6.94
C TRP A 115 4.01 13.28 -7.83
N GLN A 116 4.17 13.28 -9.15
CA GLN A 116 3.06 13.09 -10.09
C GLN A 116 2.42 11.70 -9.91
N ILE A 117 3.23 10.64 -9.76
CA ILE A 117 2.73 9.30 -9.42
C ILE A 117 1.93 9.31 -8.11
N VAL A 118 2.44 9.95 -7.05
CA VAL A 118 1.69 10.08 -5.77
C VAL A 118 0.37 10.82 -5.98
N THR A 119 0.37 11.90 -6.77
CA THR A 119 -0.82 12.69 -7.08
C THR A 119 -1.87 11.84 -7.78
N TYR A 120 -1.47 11.09 -8.81
CA TYR A 120 -2.37 10.17 -9.51
C TYR A 120 -2.87 9.04 -8.60
N LEU A 121 -2.01 8.47 -7.76
CA LEU A 121 -2.43 7.44 -6.79
C LEU A 121 -3.53 7.96 -5.85
N ARG A 122 -3.46 9.23 -5.42
CA ARG A 122 -4.53 9.83 -4.62
C ARG A 122 -5.83 9.99 -5.39
N GLU A 123 -5.76 10.34 -6.66
CA GLU A 123 -6.93 10.39 -7.54
C GLU A 123 -7.55 9.01 -7.73
N LEU A 124 -6.73 8.01 -8.05
CA LEU A 124 -7.16 6.61 -8.18
C LEU A 124 -7.82 6.11 -6.89
N GLN A 125 -7.25 6.44 -5.73
CA GLN A 125 -7.85 6.12 -4.43
C GLN A 125 -9.22 6.78 -4.26
N ARG A 126 -9.43 8.02 -4.69
CA ARG A 126 -10.76 8.67 -4.64
C ARG A 126 -11.79 7.98 -5.52
N GLN A 127 -11.36 7.50 -6.69
CA GLN A 127 -12.23 6.82 -7.65
C GLN A 127 -12.68 5.42 -7.18
N HIS A 128 -11.87 4.75 -6.35
CA HIS A 128 -12.18 3.43 -5.79
C HIS A 128 -12.35 3.50 -4.27
N PRO A 129 -13.48 3.96 -3.73
CA PRO A 129 -13.67 4.07 -2.27
C PRO A 129 -13.47 2.71 -1.56
N ALA A 130 -13.03 2.78 -0.29
CA ALA A 130 -12.70 1.58 0.49
C ALA A 130 -13.89 0.62 0.71
N SER A 131 -15.12 1.05 0.43
CA SER A 131 -16.32 0.22 0.37
C SER A 131 -16.25 -0.86 -0.71
N ASP A 132 -15.52 -0.60 -1.80
CA ASP A 132 -15.59 -1.42 -3.02
C ASP A 132 -14.62 -2.61 -2.98
N VAL A 133 -13.69 -2.60 -2.02
CA VAL A 133 -12.72 -3.68 -1.75
C VAL A 133 -13.18 -4.67 -0.68
N ALA A 134 -14.34 -4.45 -0.06
CA ALA A 134 -14.90 -5.34 0.97
C ALA A 134 -15.31 -6.72 0.41
N TRP A 135 -15.46 -6.87 -0.91
CA TRP A 135 -15.92 -8.09 -1.57
C TRP A 135 -14.79 -8.95 -2.17
N LEU A 136 -13.55 -8.44 -2.21
CA LEU A 136 -12.40 -9.11 -2.86
C LEU A 136 -11.61 -10.02 -1.90
N THR A 137 -12.18 -10.36 -0.74
CA THR A 137 -11.60 -11.28 0.24
C THR A 137 -12.31 -12.65 0.30
N TYR A 138 -12.87 -13.11 -0.83
CA TYR A 138 -13.37 -14.49 -0.99
C TYR A 138 -12.50 -15.28 -1.97
#